data_AF-A0A2U1YTT5-F1
#
_entry.id   AF-A0A2U1YTT5-F1
#
_cell.length_a   1.000
_cell.length_b   1.000
_cell.length_c   1.000
_cell.angle_alpha   90.00
_cell.angle_beta   90.00
_cell.angle_gamma   90.00
#
_symmetry.space_group_name_H-M   'P 1'
#
loop_
_entity.id
_entity.type
_entity.pdbx_description
1 polymer ?
#
loop_
_entity_poly.entity_id
_entity_poly.type
_entity_poly.pdbx_seq_one_letter_code
_entity_poly.pdbx_strand_id
1 'polypeptide(L)'
;MHEGERRVLTGLGLTVILGYPLFFYAHKFQVPWLGGGNDFRSYHVMALDPLDFGAVRAPFAMRQLTAAIAHVILKSGFVFSNDIAFDHFTVFEGVSYRADVFFSLLLANFLGLVAAGGFVYATVARDCAGRTDGWALDGVSLPGASAVGLLLLSGPLMFHVIAPLTEGWSWFLVAAGVYFYRADGRSAYAALLVLPVAVFQRELVLPIFATLAGAELLSRRRDLAPPLALPRRRFLTALLAASVAAMAAYFVLRGSVLPVLRTDLQQISPTRWPGILTTRIANPAVMAKFARVLVKMNLMLLWGGVALLSLRRGLAGWDRHFLGVIVALAVMIALVSIMVGADAAADRYLGLLTPLFIVSLFDLLAGKGQSVSIRSETNPM
;
A
#
# COMPACT_ATOMS: atom_id res chain seq x y z
N MET A 1 22.02 -7.52 -16.97
CA MET A 1 20.94 -7.05 -16.09
C MET A 1 20.19 -5.95 -16.81
N HIS A 2 18.88 -6.12 -17.01
CA HIS A 2 18.06 -5.09 -17.63
C HIS A 2 17.98 -3.86 -16.71
N GLU A 3 17.88 -2.66 -17.28
CA GLU A 3 17.86 -1.40 -16.52
C GLU A 3 16.77 -1.35 -15.43
N GLY A 4 15.60 -1.96 -15.71
CA GLY A 4 14.52 -2.08 -14.74
C GLY A 4 14.90 -2.92 -13.53
N GLU A 5 15.57 -4.06 -13.74
CA GLU A 5 16.06 -4.95 -12.69
C GLU A 5 17.09 -4.22 -11.82
N ARG A 6 18.05 -3.52 -12.46
CA ARG A 6 19.06 -2.73 -11.77
C ARG A 6 18.41 -1.74 -10.81
N ARG A 7 17.43 -0.98 -11.27
CA ARG A 7 16.73 0.02 -10.46
C ARG A 7 16.00 -0.62 -9.27
N VAL A 8 15.32 -1.75 -9.48
CA VAL A 8 14.66 -2.45 -8.37
C VAL A 8 15.71 -2.86 -7.34
N LEU A 9 16.80 -3.52 -7.75
CA LEU A 9 17.87 -3.94 -6.84
C LEU A 9 18.51 -2.77 -6.09
N THR A 10 18.76 -1.63 -6.75
CA THR A 10 19.24 -0.42 -6.09
C THR A 10 18.26 0.04 -5.01
N GLY A 11 16.96 0.08 -5.31
CA GLY A 11 15.94 0.43 -4.33
C GLY A 11 15.85 -0.57 -3.18
N LEU A 12 15.99 -1.87 -3.43
CA LEU A 12 16.06 -2.89 -2.38
C LEU A 12 17.26 -2.61 -1.45
N GLY A 13 18.45 -2.44 -2.02
CA GLY A 13 19.68 -2.18 -1.26
C GLY A 13 19.59 -0.92 -0.41
N LEU A 14 19.09 0.19 -1.00
CA LEU A 14 18.87 1.43 -0.25
C LEU A 14 17.87 1.26 0.89
N THR A 15 16.78 0.53 0.65
CA THR A 15 15.75 0.30 1.67
C THR A 15 16.27 -0.59 2.80
N VAL A 16 17.11 -1.59 2.50
CA VAL A 16 17.81 -2.38 3.52
C VAL A 16 18.72 -1.50 4.35
N ILE A 17 19.63 -0.74 3.72
CA ILE A 17 20.64 0.07 4.42
C ILE A 17 19.97 1.13 5.31
N LEU A 18 19.00 1.88 4.76
CA LEU A 18 18.35 2.98 5.47
C LEU A 18 17.24 2.51 6.42
N GLY A 19 16.58 1.39 6.11
CA GLY A 19 15.48 0.83 6.89
C GLY A 19 15.93 -0.09 8.03
N TYR A 20 17.15 -0.64 7.96
CA TYR A 20 17.65 -1.57 8.98
C TYR A 20 17.65 -0.99 10.40
N PRO A 21 18.06 0.28 10.66
CA PRO A 21 17.95 0.86 12.00
C PRO A 21 16.52 0.90 12.53
N LEU A 22 15.53 1.12 11.66
CA LEU A 22 14.11 1.13 12.02
C LEU A 22 13.60 -0.28 12.35
N PHE A 23 14.01 -1.28 11.57
CA PHE A 23 13.75 -2.68 11.87
C PHE A 23 14.36 -3.10 13.21
N PHE A 24 15.63 -2.76 13.45
CA PHE A 24 16.31 -3.07 14.70
C PHE A 24 15.62 -2.39 15.89
N TYR A 25 15.23 -1.12 15.74
CA TYR A 25 14.47 -0.41 16.77
C TYR A 25 13.14 -1.10 17.08
N ALA A 26 12.38 -1.49 16.05
CA ALA A 26 11.12 -2.21 16.23
C ALA A 26 11.35 -3.55 16.95
N HIS A 27 12.35 -4.32 16.55
CA HIS A 27 12.69 -5.58 17.22
C HIS A 27 13.09 -5.38 18.69
N LYS A 28 13.90 -4.37 18.98
CA LYS A 28 14.44 -4.14 20.34
C LYS A 28 13.39 -3.60 21.32
N PHE A 29 12.52 -2.70 20.86
CA PHE A 29 11.69 -1.88 21.76
C PHE A 29 10.17 -2.05 21.60
N GLN A 30 9.69 -2.68 20.52
CA GLN A 30 8.25 -2.78 20.30
C GLN A 30 7.61 -3.85 21.17
N VAL A 31 6.45 -3.51 21.74
CA VAL A 31 5.58 -4.45 22.46
C VAL A 31 4.23 -4.48 21.72
N PRO A 32 3.80 -5.63 21.18
CA PRO A 32 2.70 -5.68 20.20
C PRO A 32 1.34 -5.16 20.68
N TRP A 33 1.04 -5.25 21.98
CA TRP A 33 -0.24 -4.77 22.55
C TRP A 33 -0.20 -3.31 23.01
N LEU A 34 0.97 -2.66 23.04
CA LEU A 34 1.05 -1.22 23.30
C LEU A 34 0.65 -0.47 22.03
N GLY A 35 -0.48 0.27 22.07
CA GLY A 35 -0.98 1.03 20.92
C GLY A 35 -2.36 0.63 20.41
N GLY A 36 -3.08 -0.27 21.11
CA GLY A 36 -4.52 -0.45 20.92
C GLY A 36 -4.94 -1.49 19.87
N GLY A 37 -4.05 -2.38 19.45
CA GLY A 37 -4.38 -3.51 18.56
C GLY A 37 -3.83 -4.83 19.08
N ASN A 38 -4.69 -5.74 19.54
CA ASN A 38 -4.32 -7.13 19.89
C ASN A 38 -4.28 -8.04 18.64
N ASP A 39 -3.97 -7.47 17.47
CA ASP A 39 -3.90 -8.20 16.20
C ASP A 39 -2.77 -9.24 16.21
N PHE A 40 -1.71 -8.97 16.98
CA PHE A 40 -0.59 -9.87 17.18
C PHE A 40 -1.01 -11.25 17.65
N ARG A 41 -2.04 -11.37 18.50
CA ARG A 41 -2.58 -12.66 18.92
C ARG A 41 -3.01 -13.53 17.73
N SER A 42 -3.68 -12.91 16.74
CA SER A 42 -4.11 -13.64 15.54
C SER A 42 -2.91 -14.00 14.67
N TYR A 43 -2.00 -13.07 14.45
CA TYR A 43 -0.82 -13.30 13.61
C TYR A 43 0.19 -14.29 14.21
N HIS A 44 0.30 -14.34 15.53
CA HIS A 44 1.12 -15.31 16.25
C HIS A 44 0.65 -16.74 15.95
N VAL A 45 -0.64 -17.01 16.09
CA VAL A 45 -1.24 -18.32 15.77
C VAL A 45 -1.05 -18.65 14.29
N MET A 46 -1.34 -17.70 13.39
CA MET A 46 -1.18 -17.93 11.94
C MET A 46 0.28 -18.18 11.53
N ALA A 47 1.26 -17.60 12.21
CA ALA A 47 2.66 -17.84 11.92
C ALA A 47 3.12 -19.23 12.40
N LEU A 48 2.48 -19.77 13.45
CA LEU A 48 2.73 -21.14 13.91
C LEU A 48 2.14 -22.15 12.92
N ASP A 49 0.89 -21.93 12.50
CA ASP A 49 0.13 -22.84 11.64
C ASP A 49 -0.51 -22.08 10.46
N PRO A 50 0.28 -21.68 9.45
CA PRO A 50 -0.24 -20.93 8.31
C PRO A 50 -1.21 -21.79 7.50
N LEU A 51 -2.18 -21.12 6.85
CA LEU A 51 -3.26 -21.75 6.08
C LEU A 51 -4.27 -22.56 6.91
N ASP A 52 -4.16 -22.59 8.25
CA ASP A 52 -5.30 -22.96 9.10
C ASP A 52 -6.28 -21.78 9.18
N PHE A 53 -7.23 -21.79 8.26
CA PHE A 53 -8.29 -20.79 8.16
C PHE A 53 -9.31 -20.83 9.31
N GLY A 54 -9.30 -21.89 10.14
CA GLY A 54 -10.12 -22.03 11.34
C GLY A 54 -9.46 -21.46 12.59
N ALA A 55 -8.13 -21.30 12.60
CA ALA A 55 -7.37 -20.89 13.77
C ALA A 55 -7.65 -19.44 14.22
N VAL A 56 -8.06 -18.57 13.29
CA VAL A 56 -8.37 -17.17 13.56
C VAL A 56 -9.63 -16.73 12.81
N ARG A 57 -10.29 -15.68 13.33
CA ARG A 57 -11.47 -15.11 12.66
C ARG A 57 -11.11 -14.30 11.41
N ALA A 58 -12.04 -14.15 10.49
CA ALA A 58 -11.95 -13.14 9.44
C ALA A 58 -11.89 -11.71 10.05
N PRO A 59 -11.18 -10.75 9.43
CA PRO A 59 -10.44 -10.87 8.17
C PRO A 59 -9.03 -11.45 8.32
N PHE A 60 -8.55 -11.76 9.53
CA PHE A 60 -7.18 -12.25 9.76
C PHE A 60 -6.91 -13.56 9.03
N ALA A 61 -7.86 -14.49 9.03
CA ALA A 61 -7.74 -15.76 8.31
C ALA A 61 -7.42 -15.60 6.82
N MET A 62 -7.78 -14.47 6.20
CA MET A 62 -7.42 -14.19 4.80
C MET A 62 -6.00 -13.67 4.63
N ARG A 63 -5.30 -13.23 5.67
CA ARG A 63 -3.99 -12.54 5.56
C ARG A 63 -2.81 -13.51 5.66
N GLN A 64 -2.80 -14.50 4.78
CA GLN A 64 -1.92 -15.66 4.87
C GLN A 64 -0.51 -15.41 4.32
N LEU A 65 -0.32 -14.45 3.40
CA LEU A 65 1.00 -14.26 2.78
C LEU A 65 2.08 -13.90 3.81
N THR A 66 1.86 -12.90 4.67
CA THR A 66 2.84 -12.58 5.73
C THR A 66 3.06 -13.77 6.67
N ALA A 67 1.99 -14.46 7.07
CA ALA A 67 2.07 -15.57 8.03
C ALA A 67 2.86 -16.76 7.47
N ALA A 68 2.65 -17.11 6.19
CA ALA A 68 3.41 -18.16 5.52
C ALA A 68 4.91 -17.82 5.43
N ILE A 69 5.26 -16.57 5.12
CA ILE A 69 6.65 -16.13 5.07
C ILE A 69 7.29 -16.16 6.47
N ALA A 70 6.57 -15.66 7.48
CA ALA A 70 7.01 -15.73 8.87
C ALA A 70 7.21 -17.17 9.34
N HIS A 71 6.32 -18.09 8.95
CA HIS A 71 6.47 -19.52 9.25
C HIS A 71 7.74 -20.11 8.62
N VAL A 72 8.05 -19.78 7.37
CA VAL A 72 9.29 -20.23 6.71
C VAL A 72 10.52 -19.70 7.45
N ILE A 73 10.52 -18.42 7.84
CA ILE A 73 11.61 -17.82 8.64
C ILE A 73 11.74 -18.58 9.97
N LEU A 74 10.63 -18.80 10.68
CA LEU A 74 10.60 -19.51 11.95
C LEU A 74 11.17 -20.93 11.83
N LYS A 75 10.74 -21.69 10.81
CA LYS A 75 11.20 -23.06 10.56
C LYS A 75 12.65 -23.13 10.10
N SER A 76 13.17 -22.08 9.48
CA SER A 76 14.59 -22.00 9.12
C SER A 76 15.52 -21.85 10.33
N GLY A 77 14.98 -21.49 11.50
CA GLY A 77 15.77 -21.21 12.69
C GLY A 77 16.52 -19.87 12.62
N PHE A 78 16.23 -19.02 11.62
CA PHE A 78 16.78 -17.67 11.54
C PHE A 78 16.15 -16.80 12.63
N VAL A 79 16.82 -16.74 13.77
CA VAL A 79 16.44 -15.93 14.94
C VAL A 79 17.58 -15.00 15.31
N PHE A 80 17.24 -13.82 15.81
CA PHE A 80 18.21 -12.87 16.30
C PHE A 80 18.12 -12.77 17.82
N SER A 81 18.98 -13.53 18.50
CA SER A 81 19.01 -13.56 19.97
C SER A 81 19.58 -12.24 20.50
N ASN A 82 18.71 -11.44 21.10
CA ASN A 82 19.07 -10.26 21.88
C ASN A 82 18.03 -10.08 22.98
N ASP A 83 18.44 -9.45 24.07
CA ASP A 83 17.50 -9.00 25.10
C ASP A 83 16.54 -7.98 24.47
N ILE A 84 15.24 -8.26 24.42
CA ILE A 84 14.25 -7.38 23.81
C ILE A 84 13.18 -6.98 24.82
N ALA A 85 12.61 -5.79 24.66
CA ALA A 85 11.55 -5.34 25.56
C ALA A 85 10.40 -6.37 25.66
N PHE A 86 10.08 -7.03 24.54
CA PHE A 86 9.06 -8.07 24.47
C PHE A 86 9.28 -9.25 25.43
N ASP A 87 10.51 -9.55 25.84
CA ASP A 87 10.81 -10.67 26.74
C ASP A 87 10.17 -10.48 28.13
N HIS A 88 10.09 -9.24 28.60
CA HIS A 88 9.42 -8.86 29.85
C HIS A 88 7.89 -8.87 29.76
N PHE A 89 7.37 -9.19 28.58
CA PHE A 89 6.01 -8.95 28.17
C PHE A 89 5.38 -10.21 27.56
N THR A 90 6.13 -11.31 27.40
CA THR A 90 5.67 -12.55 26.74
C THR A 90 4.35 -13.14 27.24
N VAL A 91 3.86 -12.80 28.44
CA VAL A 91 2.52 -13.18 28.91
C VAL A 91 1.57 -11.98 28.86
N PHE A 92 0.50 -12.09 28.06
CA PHE A 92 -0.55 -11.08 27.95
C PHE A 92 -1.93 -11.74 27.96
N GLU A 93 -2.85 -11.23 28.78
CA GLU A 93 -4.21 -11.81 29.00
C GLU A 93 -4.17 -13.32 29.36
N GLY A 94 -3.14 -13.76 30.08
CA GLY A 94 -2.97 -15.16 30.48
C GLY A 94 -2.47 -16.11 29.38
N VAL A 95 -2.13 -15.57 28.19
CA VAL A 95 -1.56 -16.33 27.07
C VAL A 95 -0.07 -16.05 26.97
N SER A 96 0.75 -17.10 26.80
CA SER A 96 2.19 -16.98 26.56
C SER A 96 2.50 -16.90 25.06
N TYR A 97 3.29 -15.91 24.68
CA TYR A 97 3.72 -15.63 23.31
C TYR A 97 5.23 -15.85 23.17
N ARG A 98 5.64 -16.23 21.96
CA ARG A 98 7.04 -16.58 21.67
C ARG A 98 7.78 -15.44 20.96
N ALA A 99 8.98 -15.11 21.45
CA ALA A 99 9.83 -14.06 20.89
C ALA A 99 10.31 -14.37 19.46
N ASP A 100 10.55 -15.65 19.15
CA ASP A 100 10.95 -16.08 17.81
C ASP A 100 9.86 -15.87 16.74
N VAL A 101 8.59 -16.07 17.11
CA VAL A 101 7.43 -15.75 16.26
C VAL A 101 7.32 -14.25 16.05
N PHE A 102 7.53 -13.45 17.10
CA PHE A 102 7.56 -12.00 17.02
C PHE A 102 8.64 -11.50 16.05
N PHE A 103 9.88 -11.98 16.19
CA PHE A 103 10.97 -11.67 15.27
C PHE A 103 10.66 -12.08 13.83
N SER A 104 10.13 -13.29 13.64
CA SER A 104 9.80 -13.82 12.31
C SER A 104 8.74 -12.97 11.59
N LEU A 105 7.72 -12.49 12.31
CA LEU A 105 6.69 -11.59 11.78
C LEU A 105 7.26 -10.21 11.43
N LEU A 106 8.09 -9.63 12.31
CA LEU A 106 8.78 -8.37 12.05
C LEU A 106 9.66 -8.48 10.80
N LEU A 107 10.48 -9.52 10.70
CA LEU A 107 11.36 -9.73 9.57
C LEU A 107 10.57 -9.96 8.28
N ALA A 108 9.50 -10.78 8.32
CA ALA A 108 8.63 -10.98 7.17
C ALA A 108 8.07 -9.66 6.65
N ASN A 109 7.59 -8.78 7.53
CA ASN A 109 7.10 -7.46 7.11
C ASN A 109 8.19 -6.52 6.64
N PHE A 110 9.37 -6.55 7.25
CA PHE A 110 10.52 -5.78 6.81
C PHE A 110 10.93 -6.18 5.38
N LEU A 111 10.90 -7.47 5.03
CA LEU A 111 11.13 -7.93 3.66
C LEU A 111 10.07 -7.37 2.69
N GLY A 112 8.80 -7.31 3.11
CA GLY A 112 7.74 -6.64 2.35
C GLY A 112 8.02 -5.15 2.13
N LEU A 113 8.46 -4.43 3.17
CA LEU A 113 8.88 -3.02 3.06
C LEU A 113 10.06 -2.84 2.11
N VAL A 114 11.09 -3.70 2.23
CA VAL A 114 12.27 -3.69 1.35
C VAL A 114 11.84 -3.87 -0.10
N ALA A 115 10.98 -4.85 -0.38
CA ALA A 115 10.42 -5.08 -1.71
C ALA A 115 9.62 -3.86 -2.20
N ALA A 116 8.78 -3.25 -1.34
CA ALA A 116 8.04 -2.03 -1.68
C ALA A 116 8.98 -0.88 -2.07
N GLY A 117 10.06 -0.67 -1.30
CA GLY A 117 11.07 0.35 -1.57
C GLY A 117 11.78 0.13 -2.92
N GLY A 118 12.09 -1.12 -3.28
CA GLY A 118 12.60 -1.49 -4.60
C GLY A 118 11.71 -1.02 -5.75
N PHE A 119 10.41 -1.32 -5.68
CA PHE A 119 9.46 -0.95 -6.73
C PHE A 119 9.12 0.56 -6.73
N VAL A 120 9.05 1.21 -5.56
CA VAL A 120 8.87 2.66 -5.47
C VAL A 120 10.05 3.39 -6.09
N TYR A 121 11.28 3.01 -5.72
CA TYR A 121 12.50 3.54 -6.32
C TYR A 121 12.48 3.37 -7.83
N ALA A 122 12.23 2.14 -8.31
CA ALA A 122 12.29 1.85 -9.74
C ALA A 122 11.23 2.62 -10.54
N THR A 123 10.03 2.80 -9.97
CA THR A 123 8.96 3.61 -10.58
C THR A 123 9.39 5.07 -10.70
N VAL A 124 9.81 5.70 -9.60
CA VAL A 124 10.17 7.12 -9.58
C VAL A 124 11.43 7.39 -10.41
N ALA A 125 12.46 6.54 -10.28
CA ALA A 125 13.69 6.67 -11.06
C ALA A 125 13.42 6.53 -12.57
N ARG A 126 12.50 5.66 -12.99
CA ARG A 126 12.07 5.56 -14.39
C ARG A 126 11.31 6.79 -14.85
N ASP A 127 10.34 7.22 -14.06
CA ASP A 127 9.40 8.26 -14.44
C ASP A 127 10.05 9.66 -14.47
N CYS A 128 11.16 9.84 -13.76
CA CYS A 128 11.97 11.05 -13.76
C CYS A 128 13.21 10.97 -14.68
N ALA A 129 13.54 9.81 -15.26
CA ALA A 129 14.69 9.66 -16.15
C ALA A 129 14.56 10.59 -17.38
N GLY A 130 15.58 11.43 -17.62
CA GLY A 130 15.63 12.36 -18.76
C GLY A 130 15.04 13.76 -18.54
N ARG A 131 14.55 14.08 -17.33
CA ARG A 131 14.09 15.43 -16.97
C ARG A 131 15.02 16.15 -16.00
N THR A 132 15.96 15.41 -15.45
CA THR A 132 16.84 15.84 -14.37
C THR A 132 18.26 15.42 -14.75
N ASP A 133 18.75 15.98 -15.87
CA ASP A 133 20.14 15.82 -16.26
C ASP A 133 21.01 16.34 -15.11
N GLY A 134 21.76 15.43 -14.47
CA GLY A 134 22.59 15.72 -13.29
C GLY A 134 22.09 15.18 -11.94
N TRP A 135 20.91 14.55 -11.85
CA TRP A 135 20.39 14.00 -10.58
C TRP A 135 20.66 12.50 -10.36
N ALA A 136 21.65 11.95 -11.06
CA ALA A 136 22.12 10.59 -10.87
C ALA A 136 23.59 10.61 -10.44
N LEU A 137 23.87 10.14 -9.23
CA LEU A 137 25.24 9.89 -8.75
C LEU A 137 25.52 8.41 -8.96
N ASP A 138 26.45 8.08 -9.86
CA ASP A 138 26.96 6.72 -10.09
C ASP A 138 25.89 5.62 -10.22
N GLY A 139 24.80 5.92 -10.93
CA GLY A 139 23.70 4.97 -11.16
C GLY A 139 22.61 4.98 -10.08
N VAL A 140 22.70 5.85 -9.07
CA VAL A 140 21.65 6.11 -8.09
C VAL A 140 20.87 7.37 -8.45
N SER A 141 19.59 7.21 -8.81
CA SER A 141 18.64 8.30 -9.00
C SER A 141 18.32 9.01 -7.67
N LEU A 142 18.59 10.32 -7.58
CA LEU A 142 18.25 11.15 -6.43
C LEU A 142 16.72 11.22 -6.17
N PRO A 143 15.84 11.36 -7.18
CA PRO A 143 14.40 11.20 -6.99
C PRO A 143 14.02 9.83 -6.44
N GLY A 144 14.62 8.75 -6.96
CA GLY A 144 14.38 7.39 -6.48
C GLY A 144 14.79 7.22 -5.02
N ALA A 145 15.99 7.70 -4.65
CA ALA A 145 16.49 7.67 -3.28
C ALA A 145 15.61 8.51 -2.33
N SER A 146 15.17 9.69 -2.78
CA SER A 146 14.24 10.55 -2.04
C SER A 146 12.88 9.89 -1.85
N ALA A 147 12.38 9.15 -2.84
CA ALA A 147 11.16 8.37 -2.74
C ALA A 147 11.26 7.26 -1.69
N VAL A 148 12.40 6.55 -1.62
CA VAL A 148 12.68 5.59 -0.55
C VAL A 148 12.76 6.30 0.81
N GLY A 149 13.43 7.45 0.89
CA GLY A 149 13.46 8.26 2.12
C GLY A 149 12.07 8.65 2.61
N LEU A 150 11.20 9.14 1.72
CA LEU A 150 9.81 9.47 2.05
C LEU A 150 8.98 8.25 2.48
N LEU A 151 9.24 7.07 1.87
CA LEU A 151 8.63 5.81 2.30
C LEU A 151 9.01 5.46 3.74
N LEU A 152 10.31 5.61 4.08
CA LEU A 152 10.86 5.34 5.41
C LEU A 152 10.54 6.43 6.46
N LEU A 153 10.13 7.61 6.03
CA LEU A 153 9.68 8.70 6.91
C LEU A 153 8.16 8.77 7.05
N SER A 154 7.42 7.86 6.41
CA SER A 154 5.96 7.82 6.45
C SER A 154 5.47 7.46 7.86
N GLY A 155 4.55 8.25 8.42
CA GLY A 155 4.04 8.06 9.79
C GLY A 155 3.48 6.66 10.10
N PRO A 156 2.72 5.98 9.22
CA PRO A 156 2.30 4.60 9.42
C PRO A 156 3.42 3.57 9.59
N LEU A 157 4.65 3.87 9.18
CA LEU A 157 5.71 2.88 9.01
C LEU A 157 5.96 2.05 10.27
N MET A 158 6.26 2.71 11.39
CA MET A 158 6.64 2.00 12.63
C MET A 158 5.45 1.27 13.26
N PHE A 159 4.25 1.82 13.14
CA PHE A 159 3.06 1.30 13.81
C PHE A 159 2.37 0.18 13.05
N HIS A 160 2.41 0.22 11.71
CA HIS A 160 1.60 -0.65 10.86
C HIS A 160 2.42 -1.51 9.91
N VAL A 161 3.54 -0.98 9.41
CA VAL A 161 4.30 -1.60 8.31
C VAL A 161 5.41 -2.50 8.84
N ILE A 162 6.31 -1.98 9.68
CA ILE A 162 7.41 -2.76 10.28
C ILE A 162 6.91 -3.61 11.44
N ALA A 163 5.90 -3.13 12.17
CA ALA A 163 5.25 -3.84 13.27
C ALA A 163 4.94 -5.31 12.94
N PRO A 164 4.77 -6.21 13.93
CA PRO A 164 4.46 -7.64 13.72
C PRO A 164 2.99 -7.84 13.29
N LEU A 165 2.58 -7.13 12.24
CA LEU A 165 1.27 -7.10 11.61
C LEU A 165 1.42 -7.64 10.18
N THR A 166 0.78 -7.02 9.18
CA THR A 166 0.81 -7.52 7.79
C THR A 166 1.00 -6.43 6.74
N GLU A 167 1.22 -5.17 7.10
CA GLU A 167 1.14 -4.09 6.10
C GLU A 167 2.38 -3.94 5.22
N GLY A 168 3.53 -4.48 5.61
CA GLY A 168 4.74 -4.51 4.76
C GLY A 168 4.47 -5.08 3.38
N TRP A 169 3.82 -6.23 3.33
CA TRP A 169 3.43 -6.87 2.06
C TRP A 169 2.28 -6.15 1.36
N SER A 170 1.37 -5.50 2.08
CA SER A 170 0.34 -4.66 1.47
C SER A 170 0.96 -3.49 0.69
N TRP A 171 1.99 -2.83 1.26
CA TRP A 171 2.75 -1.77 0.59
C TRP A 171 3.50 -2.29 -0.64
N PHE A 172 4.11 -3.48 -0.54
CA PHE A 172 4.73 -4.15 -1.68
C PHE A 172 3.73 -4.38 -2.82
N LEU A 173 2.55 -4.93 -2.53
CA LEU A 173 1.54 -5.22 -3.55
C LEU A 173 1.08 -3.96 -4.28
N VAL A 174 0.88 -2.86 -3.55
CA VAL A 174 0.56 -1.55 -4.15
C VAL A 174 1.73 -1.04 -4.99
N ALA A 175 2.96 -1.04 -4.46
CA ALA A 175 4.14 -0.56 -5.16
C ALA A 175 4.45 -1.34 -6.44
N ALA A 176 4.46 -2.67 -6.37
CA ALA A 176 4.69 -3.56 -7.50
C ALA A 176 3.57 -3.45 -8.55
N GLY A 177 2.31 -3.42 -8.10
CA GLY A 177 1.19 -3.26 -9.01
C GLY A 177 1.20 -1.90 -9.71
N VAL A 178 1.58 -0.81 -9.04
CA VAL A 178 1.77 0.51 -9.66
C VAL A 178 2.92 0.50 -10.66
N TYR A 179 4.06 -0.11 -10.32
CA TYR A 179 5.22 -0.23 -11.21
C TYR A 179 4.87 -0.91 -12.54
N PHE A 180 4.19 -2.05 -12.47
CA PHE A 180 3.75 -2.80 -13.66
C PHE A 180 2.55 -2.14 -14.34
N TYR A 181 1.60 -1.57 -13.61
CA TYR A 181 0.51 -0.78 -14.19
C TYR A 181 1.03 0.38 -15.05
N ARG A 182 2.20 0.94 -14.74
CA ARG A 182 2.88 1.98 -15.53
C ARG A 182 3.88 1.44 -16.56
N ALA A 183 4.09 0.13 -16.63
CA ALA A 183 4.94 -0.46 -17.65
C ALA A 183 4.20 -0.51 -19.00
N ASP A 184 4.96 -0.54 -20.08
CA ASP A 184 4.43 -0.68 -21.44
C ASP A 184 4.33 -2.15 -21.88
N GLY A 185 3.54 -2.39 -22.92
CA GLY A 185 3.47 -3.68 -23.61
C GLY A 185 3.10 -4.86 -22.71
N ARG A 186 3.82 -5.98 -22.86
CA ARG A 186 3.52 -7.25 -22.16
C ARG A 186 3.82 -7.19 -20.67
N SER A 187 4.82 -6.41 -20.25
CA SER A 187 5.18 -6.28 -18.82
C SER A 187 4.06 -5.67 -17.98
N ALA A 188 3.14 -4.91 -18.57
CA ALA A 188 1.99 -4.37 -17.86
C ALA A 188 1.11 -5.47 -17.25
N TYR A 189 0.98 -6.60 -17.95
CA TYR A 189 0.14 -7.72 -17.51
C TYR A 189 0.65 -8.40 -16.24
N ALA A 190 1.91 -8.19 -15.84
CA ALA A 190 2.42 -8.66 -14.55
C ALA A 190 1.66 -8.02 -13.36
N ALA A 191 1.03 -6.85 -13.54
CA ALA A 191 0.15 -6.26 -12.53
C ALA A 191 -1.04 -7.16 -12.16
N LEU A 192 -1.47 -8.06 -13.07
CA LEU A 192 -2.56 -9.00 -12.79
C LEU A 192 -2.18 -10.03 -11.73
N LEU A 193 -0.88 -10.32 -11.55
CA LEU A 193 -0.40 -11.26 -10.53
C LEU A 193 -0.58 -10.72 -9.11
N VAL A 194 -0.68 -9.41 -8.94
CA VAL A 194 -0.92 -8.77 -7.64
C VAL A 194 -2.31 -9.11 -7.10
N LEU A 195 -3.31 -9.25 -7.96
CA LEU A 195 -4.71 -9.41 -7.58
C LEU A 195 -5.02 -10.71 -6.82
N PRO A 196 -4.61 -11.91 -7.28
CA PRO A 196 -4.84 -13.13 -6.51
C PRO A 196 -4.09 -13.12 -5.17
N VAL A 197 -2.89 -12.51 -5.13
CA VAL A 197 -2.12 -12.39 -3.88
C VAL A 197 -2.79 -11.42 -2.90
N ALA A 198 -3.35 -10.32 -3.40
CA ALA A 198 -4.09 -9.35 -2.59
C ALA A 198 -5.32 -9.95 -1.89
N VAL A 199 -5.99 -10.93 -2.50
CA VAL A 199 -7.09 -11.68 -1.85
C VAL A 199 -6.61 -12.31 -0.55
N PHE A 200 -5.39 -12.84 -0.53
CA PHE A 200 -4.78 -13.51 0.62
C PHE A 200 -3.85 -12.62 1.46
N GLN A 201 -3.95 -11.31 1.33
CA GLN A 201 -3.11 -10.38 2.10
C GLN A 201 -3.88 -9.14 2.56
N ARG A 202 -4.45 -8.39 1.61
CA ARG A 202 -5.16 -7.14 1.90
C ARG A 202 -6.14 -6.82 0.78
N GLU A 203 -7.42 -7.00 1.07
CA GLU A 203 -8.53 -6.81 0.16
C GLU A 203 -8.64 -5.39 -0.41
N LEU A 204 -8.16 -4.38 0.33
CA LEU A 204 -8.18 -2.97 -0.09
C LEU A 204 -7.25 -2.67 -1.26
N VAL A 205 -6.32 -3.55 -1.59
CA VAL A 205 -5.48 -3.42 -2.79
C VAL A 205 -6.31 -3.59 -4.06
N LEU A 206 -7.37 -4.42 -4.01
CA LEU A 206 -8.24 -4.70 -5.15
C LEU A 206 -9.00 -3.47 -5.66
N PRO A 207 -9.73 -2.70 -4.82
CA PRO A 207 -10.42 -1.50 -5.27
C PRO A 207 -9.45 -0.41 -5.74
N ILE A 208 -8.20 -0.36 -5.25
CA ILE A 208 -7.19 0.60 -5.77
C ILE A 208 -6.99 0.39 -7.28
N PHE A 209 -6.71 -0.84 -7.71
CA PHE A 209 -6.48 -1.14 -9.13
C PHE A 209 -7.76 -1.09 -9.97
N ALA A 210 -8.90 -1.47 -9.41
CA ALA A 210 -10.19 -1.29 -10.07
C ALA A 210 -10.48 0.19 -10.37
N THR A 211 -10.30 1.07 -9.39
CA THR A 211 -10.54 2.51 -9.58
C THR A 211 -9.52 3.13 -10.54
N LEU A 212 -8.24 2.78 -10.45
CA LEU A 212 -7.22 3.27 -11.39
C LEU A 212 -7.55 2.87 -12.84
N ALA A 213 -7.83 1.59 -13.08
CA ALA A 213 -8.16 1.07 -14.41
C ALA A 213 -9.48 1.66 -14.95
N GLY A 214 -10.52 1.70 -14.10
CA GLY A 214 -11.82 2.26 -14.46
C GLY A 214 -11.75 3.74 -14.79
N ALA A 215 -11.02 4.52 -14.00
CA ALA A 215 -10.85 5.94 -14.25
C ALA A 215 -10.05 6.21 -15.53
N GLU A 216 -8.96 5.48 -15.80
CA GLU A 216 -8.20 5.64 -17.06
C GLU A 216 -9.06 5.33 -18.30
N LEU A 217 -9.87 4.28 -18.22
CA LEU A 217 -10.82 3.93 -19.28
C LEU A 217 -11.91 5.00 -19.46
N LEU A 218 -12.42 5.61 -18.39
CA LEU A 218 -13.47 6.62 -18.44
C LEU A 218 -12.98 7.97 -18.95
N SER A 219 -11.85 8.46 -18.46
CA SER A 219 -11.33 9.78 -18.84
C SER A 219 -11.02 9.87 -20.33
N ARG A 220 -10.54 8.77 -20.93
CA ARG A 220 -10.17 8.72 -22.35
C ARG A 220 -11.35 8.47 -23.29
N ARG A 221 -12.54 8.14 -22.75
CA ARG A 221 -13.80 8.17 -23.52
C ARG A 221 -14.40 9.57 -23.63
N ARG A 222 -13.98 10.49 -22.77
CA ARG A 222 -14.51 11.86 -22.67
C ARG A 222 -13.58 12.89 -23.32
N ASP A 223 -12.67 12.45 -24.19
CA ASP A 223 -11.67 13.28 -24.87
C ASP A 223 -10.75 14.09 -23.94
N LEU A 224 -10.65 13.72 -22.66
CA LEU A 224 -9.78 14.39 -21.68
C LEU A 224 -8.30 14.00 -21.82
N ALA A 225 -8.01 13.00 -22.66
CA ALA A 225 -6.69 12.47 -22.94
C ALA A 225 -6.69 11.76 -24.30
N PRO A 226 -5.51 11.64 -24.98
CA PRO A 226 -5.43 11.01 -26.29
C PRO A 226 -5.92 9.55 -26.28
N PRO A 227 -6.48 9.07 -27.41
CA PRO A 227 -7.03 7.72 -27.51
C PRO A 227 -5.99 6.66 -27.17
N LEU A 228 -6.43 5.62 -26.44
CA LEU A 228 -5.55 4.52 -26.04
C LEU A 228 -5.15 3.69 -27.25
N ALA A 229 -3.85 3.38 -27.34
CA ALA A 229 -3.41 2.26 -28.14
C ALA A 229 -4.19 0.99 -27.72
N LEU A 230 -4.66 0.22 -28.70
CA LEU A 230 -5.46 -0.99 -28.49
C LEU A 230 -4.88 -1.94 -27.40
N PRO A 231 -3.55 -2.17 -27.33
CA PRO A 231 -2.97 -3.01 -26.28
C PRO A 231 -3.20 -2.49 -24.86
N ARG A 232 -3.11 -1.18 -24.64
CA ARG A 232 -3.33 -0.55 -23.32
C ARG A 232 -4.78 -0.65 -22.89
N ARG A 233 -5.72 -0.44 -23.82
CA ARG A 233 -7.15 -0.59 -23.53
C ARG A 233 -7.51 -2.02 -23.11
N ARG A 234 -6.98 -3.03 -23.80
CA ARG A 234 -7.15 -4.44 -23.46
C ARG A 234 -6.59 -4.75 -22.06
N PHE A 235 -5.39 -4.27 -21.76
CA PHE A 235 -4.78 -4.41 -20.43
C PHE A 235 -5.66 -3.80 -19.33
N LEU A 236 -6.13 -2.55 -19.50
CA LEU A 236 -6.96 -1.89 -18.48
C LEU A 236 -8.31 -2.60 -18.27
N THR A 237 -8.92 -3.10 -19.35
CA THR A 237 -10.15 -3.90 -19.23
C THR A 237 -9.89 -5.21 -18.51
N ALA A 238 -8.79 -5.89 -18.81
CA ALA A 238 -8.39 -7.10 -18.10
C ALA A 238 -8.10 -6.83 -16.61
N LEU A 239 -7.40 -5.74 -16.29
CA LEU A 239 -7.09 -5.34 -14.92
C LEU A 239 -8.35 -5.01 -14.12
N LEU A 240 -9.29 -4.27 -14.72
CA LEU A 240 -10.57 -3.97 -14.09
C LEU A 240 -11.40 -5.24 -13.85
N ALA A 241 -11.55 -6.09 -14.88
CA ALA A 241 -12.31 -7.33 -14.79
C ALA A 241 -11.71 -8.28 -13.74
N ALA A 242 -10.38 -8.45 -13.74
CA ALA A 242 -9.69 -9.27 -12.78
C ALA A 242 -9.78 -8.71 -11.35
N SER A 243 -9.75 -7.38 -11.17
CA SER A 243 -9.90 -6.75 -9.84
C SER A 243 -11.31 -6.99 -9.29
N VAL A 244 -12.33 -6.87 -10.13
CA VAL A 244 -13.73 -7.18 -9.76
C VAL A 244 -13.89 -8.67 -9.44
N ALA A 245 -13.33 -9.55 -10.27
CA ALA A 245 -13.38 -10.99 -10.03
C ALA A 245 -12.67 -11.39 -8.73
N ALA A 246 -11.49 -10.82 -8.46
CA ALA A 246 -10.76 -11.03 -7.21
C ALA A 246 -11.52 -10.51 -5.99
N MET A 247 -12.20 -9.36 -6.11
CA MET A 247 -13.05 -8.81 -5.05
C MET A 247 -14.25 -9.73 -4.78
N ALA A 248 -14.90 -10.23 -5.84
CA ALA A 248 -15.97 -11.22 -5.72
C ALA A 248 -15.46 -12.51 -5.05
N ALA A 249 -14.30 -13.02 -5.46
CA ALA A 249 -13.67 -14.19 -4.86
C ALA A 249 -13.38 -13.97 -3.37
N TYR A 250 -12.84 -12.81 -2.99
CA TYR A 250 -12.63 -12.45 -1.58
C TYR A 250 -13.95 -12.49 -0.79
N PHE A 251 -15.03 -11.91 -1.31
CA PHE A 251 -16.33 -11.93 -0.62
C PHE A 251 -16.94 -13.32 -0.54
N VAL A 252 -16.80 -14.15 -1.59
CA VAL A 252 -17.25 -15.55 -1.57
C VAL A 252 -16.47 -16.32 -0.51
N LEU A 253 -15.14 -16.28 -0.54
CA LEU A 253 -14.30 -16.96 0.45
C LEU A 253 -14.65 -16.52 1.89
N ARG A 254 -14.82 -15.21 2.10
CA ARG A 254 -15.21 -14.65 3.40
C ARG A 254 -16.62 -15.07 3.81
N GLY A 255 -17.56 -15.21 2.88
CA GLY A 255 -18.96 -15.51 3.18
C GLY A 255 -19.27 -17.01 3.33
N SER A 256 -18.56 -17.88 2.63
CA SER A 256 -18.88 -19.31 2.55
C SER A 256 -17.84 -20.25 3.13
N VAL A 257 -16.55 -19.88 3.09
CA VAL A 257 -15.45 -20.78 3.48
C VAL A 257 -14.93 -20.43 4.87
N LEU A 258 -14.85 -19.14 5.19
CA LEU A 258 -14.23 -18.68 6.43
C LEU A 258 -15.23 -18.43 7.56
N PRO A 259 -14.82 -18.68 8.82
CA PRO A 259 -15.64 -18.34 9.97
C PRO A 259 -15.75 -16.81 10.11
N VAL A 260 -16.94 -16.29 9.81
CA VAL A 260 -17.32 -14.90 10.11
C VAL A 260 -18.30 -14.90 11.28
N LEU A 261 -17.89 -14.28 12.39
CA LEU A 261 -18.79 -14.09 13.53
C LEU A 261 -19.99 -13.23 13.12
N ARG A 262 -21.16 -13.49 13.71
CA ARG A 262 -22.37 -12.69 13.45
C ARG A 262 -22.17 -11.18 13.66
N THR A 263 -21.29 -10.81 14.59
CA THR A 263 -20.90 -9.41 14.86
C THR A 263 -20.15 -8.77 13.70
N ASP A 264 -19.42 -9.55 12.92
CA ASP A 264 -18.59 -9.09 11.81
C ASP A 264 -19.34 -9.12 10.46
N LEU A 265 -20.53 -9.73 10.41
CA LEU A 265 -21.42 -9.71 9.23
C LEU A 265 -21.80 -8.30 8.80
N GLN A 266 -21.80 -7.34 9.72
CA GLN A 266 -22.09 -5.94 9.40
C GLN A 266 -21.03 -5.32 8.47
N GLN A 267 -19.78 -5.82 8.52
CA GLN A 267 -18.69 -5.37 7.64
C GLN A 267 -18.88 -5.83 6.19
N ILE A 268 -19.73 -6.82 5.94
CA ILE A 268 -19.99 -7.40 4.61
C ILE A 268 -21.42 -7.18 4.12
N SER A 269 -22.21 -6.32 4.78
CA SER A 269 -23.61 -6.04 4.43
C SER A 269 -23.77 -4.64 3.82
N PRO A 270 -23.66 -4.47 2.48
CA PRO A 270 -23.75 -3.16 1.83
C PRO A 270 -25.00 -2.36 2.17
N THR A 271 -26.12 -3.04 2.42
CA THR A 271 -27.39 -2.43 2.81
C THR A 271 -27.34 -1.67 4.14
N ARG A 272 -26.44 -2.04 5.05
CA ARG A 272 -26.26 -1.37 6.35
C ARG A 272 -25.23 -0.24 6.30
N TRP A 273 -24.40 -0.19 5.26
CA TRP A 273 -23.29 0.74 5.17
C TRP A 273 -23.70 2.22 5.21
N PRO A 274 -24.75 2.68 4.50
CA PRO A 274 -25.17 4.07 4.57
C PRO A 274 -25.55 4.49 5.99
N GLY A 275 -26.33 3.66 6.69
CA GLY A 275 -26.76 3.96 8.07
C GLY A 275 -25.60 3.96 9.07
N ILE A 276 -24.65 3.02 8.93
CA ILE A 276 -23.45 2.99 9.79
C ILE A 276 -22.61 4.25 9.54
N LEU A 277 -22.41 4.61 8.27
CA LEU A 277 -21.60 5.76 7.88
C LEU A 277 -22.21 7.07 8.39
N THR A 278 -23.51 7.30 8.18
CA THR A 278 -24.18 8.52 8.65
C THR A 278 -24.11 8.63 10.17
N THR A 279 -24.40 7.55 10.90
CA THR A 279 -24.34 7.52 12.36
C THR A 279 -22.92 7.81 12.88
N ARG A 280 -21.89 7.26 12.23
CA ARG A 280 -20.49 7.46 12.65
C ARG A 280 -19.94 8.82 12.29
N ILE A 281 -20.24 9.35 11.10
CA ILE A 281 -19.83 10.71 10.72
C ILE A 281 -20.49 11.75 11.63
N ALA A 282 -21.76 11.54 12.00
CA ALA A 282 -22.47 12.43 12.92
C ALA A 282 -21.92 12.40 14.35
N ASN A 283 -21.10 11.41 14.72
CA ASN A 283 -20.53 11.29 16.06
C ASN A 283 -19.23 12.12 16.20
N PRO A 284 -19.22 13.20 17.02
CA PRO A 284 -18.05 14.07 17.16
C PRO A 284 -16.81 13.35 17.70
N ALA A 285 -16.99 12.35 18.57
CA ALA A 285 -15.86 11.59 19.13
C ALA A 285 -15.16 10.73 18.06
N VAL A 286 -15.92 10.19 17.10
CA VAL A 286 -15.39 9.45 15.96
C VAL A 286 -14.62 10.41 15.05
N MET A 287 -15.20 11.56 14.73
CA MET A 287 -14.54 12.57 13.89
C MET A 287 -13.28 13.15 14.54
N ALA A 288 -13.27 13.35 15.87
CA ALA A 288 -12.08 13.77 16.60
C ALA A 288 -10.96 12.71 16.59
N LYS A 289 -11.29 11.42 16.66
CA LYS A 289 -10.32 10.32 16.45
C LYS A 289 -9.78 10.34 15.03
N PHE A 290 -10.66 10.49 14.04
CA PHE A 290 -10.28 10.56 12.63
C PHE A 290 -9.40 11.79 12.31
N ALA A 291 -9.68 12.96 12.88
CA ALA A 291 -8.85 14.15 12.70
C ALA A 291 -7.40 13.93 13.19
N ARG A 292 -7.22 13.19 14.31
CA ARG A 292 -5.87 12.83 14.80
C ARG A 292 -5.11 11.90 13.85
N VAL A 293 -5.82 11.11 13.04
CA VAL A 293 -5.18 10.29 12.00
C VAL A 293 -4.51 11.17 10.95
N LEU A 294 -5.12 12.29 10.55
CA LEU A 294 -4.55 13.19 9.54
C LEU A 294 -3.17 13.74 9.97
N VAL A 295 -2.98 14.00 11.26
CA VAL A 295 -1.69 14.46 11.81
C VAL A 295 -0.59 13.40 11.66
N LYS A 296 -0.96 12.11 11.74
CA LYS A 296 -0.03 11.00 11.53
C LYS A 296 0.29 10.77 10.05
N MET A 297 -0.56 11.23 9.12
CA MET A 297 -0.41 11.05 7.68
C MET A 297 0.46 12.15 7.05
N ASN A 298 1.66 12.35 7.57
CA ASN A 298 2.60 13.39 7.13
C ASN A 298 2.79 13.43 5.60
N LEU A 299 2.93 12.26 4.97
CA LEU A 299 3.14 12.17 3.52
C LEU A 299 1.89 12.52 2.70
N MET A 300 0.71 12.18 3.20
CA MET A 300 -0.55 12.59 2.56
C MET A 300 -0.73 14.11 2.62
N LEU A 301 -0.33 14.75 3.73
CA LEU A 301 -0.34 16.20 3.87
C LEU A 301 0.67 16.87 2.92
N LEU A 302 1.90 16.34 2.85
CA LEU A 302 2.91 16.80 1.90
C LEU A 302 2.42 16.70 0.45
N TRP A 303 1.88 15.54 0.08
CA TRP A 303 1.28 15.31 -1.22
C TRP A 303 0.12 16.28 -1.50
N GLY A 304 -0.78 16.47 -0.53
CA GLY A 304 -1.93 17.38 -0.66
C GLY A 304 -1.50 18.84 -0.88
N GLY A 305 -0.45 19.28 -0.20
CA GLY A 305 0.16 20.60 -0.41
C GLY A 305 0.71 20.78 -1.82
N VAL A 306 1.50 19.81 -2.31
CA VAL A 306 2.05 19.84 -3.67
C VAL A 306 0.95 19.73 -4.74
N ALA A 307 -0.06 18.90 -4.51
CA ALA A 307 -1.24 18.78 -5.37
C ALA A 307 -1.99 20.11 -5.50
N LEU A 308 -2.24 20.80 -4.38
CA LEU A 308 -2.91 22.11 -4.37
C LEU A 308 -2.08 23.17 -5.11
N LEU A 309 -0.76 23.20 -4.88
CA LEU A 309 0.15 24.10 -5.60
C LEU A 309 0.16 23.81 -7.10
N SER A 310 0.15 22.55 -7.49
CA SER A 310 0.13 22.12 -8.89
C SER A 310 -1.20 22.52 -9.56
N LEU A 311 -2.33 22.33 -8.88
CA LEU A 311 -3.65 22.82 -9.34
C LEU A 311 -3.66 24.34 -9.54
N ARG A 312 -3.08 25.10 -8.61
CA ARG A 312 -2.94 26.57 -8.74
C ARG A 312 -2.04 26.99 -9.91
N ARG A 313 -1.05 26.16 -10.28
CA ARG A 313 -0.16 26.37 -11.43
C ARG A 313 -0.76 25.91 -12.77
N GLY A 314 -2.06 25.59 -12.81
CA GLY A 314 -2.76 25.26 -14.05
C GLY A 314 -2.63 23.80 -14.50
N LEU A 315 -2.54 22.85 -13.55
CA LEU A 315 -2.59 21.41 -13.86
C LEU A 315 -3.85 21.09 -14.71
N ALA A 316 -3.63 20.59 -15.93
CA ALA A 316 -4.69 20.34 -16.91
C ALA A 316 -4.70 18.89 -17.41
N GLY A 317 -5.79 18.50 -18.07
CA GLY A 317 -5.93 17.20 -18.71
C GLY A 317 -5.80 16.02 -17.76
N TRP A 318 -5.09 14.99 -18.22
CA TRP A 318 -4.94 13.71 -17.51
C TRP A 318 -4.40 13.84 -16.09
N ASP A 319 -3.44 14.73 -15.84
CA ASP A 319 -2.81 14.85 -14.52
C ASP A 319 -3.81 15.34 -13.46
N ARG A 320 -4.72 16.24 -13.85
CA ARG A 320 -5.83 16.68 -12.97
C ARG A 320 -6.81 15.55 -12.71
N HIS A 321 -7.10 14.72 -13.70
CA HIS A 321 -7.96 13.55 -13.52
C HIS A 321 -7.30 12.51 -12.61
N PHE A 322 -6.03 12.20 -12.83
CA PHE A 322 -5.27 11.27 -12.01
C PHE A 322 -5.19 11.72 -10.55
N LEU A 323 -4.98 13.03 -10.32
CA LEU A 323 -5.08 13.61 -8.99
C LEU A 323 -6.46 13.39 -8.37
N GLY A 324 -7.53 13.65 -9.12
CA GLY A 324 -8.91 13.40 -8.68
C GLY A 324 -9.17 11.94 -8.33
N VAL A 325 -8.56 11.00 -9.05
CA VAL A 325 -8.64 9.55 -8.77
C VAL A 325 -7.97 9.21 -7.44
N ILE A 326 -6.78 9.76 -7.17
CA ILE A 326 -6.10 9.52 -5.89
C ILE A 326 -6.89 10.12 -4.73
N VAL A 327 -7.46 11.32 -4.89
CA VAL A 327 -8.35 11.92 -3.88
C VAL A 327 -9.57 11.03 -3.65
N ALA A 328 -10.23 10.57 -4.72
CA ALA A 328 -11.39 9.69 -4.61
C ALA A 328 -11.05 8.37 -3.91
N LEU A 329 -9.88 7.78 -4.20
CA LEU A 329 -9.38 6.60 -3.50
C LEU A 329 -9.14 6.86 -2.01
N ALA A 330 -8.48 7.97 -1.67
CA ALA A 330 -8.22 8.34 -0.28
C ALA A 330 -9.54 8.55 0.49
N VAL A 331 -10.51 9.24 -0.11
CA VAL A 331 -11.85 9.43 0.48
C VAL A 331 -12.57 8.09 0.64
N MET A 332 -12.60 7.26 -0.39
CA MET A 332 -13.23 5.93 -0.33
C MET A 332 -12.63 5.09 0.81
N ILE A 333 -11.30 5.02 0.92
CA ILE A 333 -10.62 4.25 1.97
C ILE A 333 -10.87 4.86 3.36
N ALA A 334 -10.91 6.19 3.48
CA ALA A 334 -11.30 6.86 4.72
C ALA A 334 -12.72 6.48 5.16
N LEU A 335 -13.69 6.52 4.24
CA LEU A 335 -15.08 6.16 4.51
C LEU A 335 -15.20 4.69 4.94
N VAL A 336 -14.51 3.78 4.25
CA VAL A 336 -14.45 2.36 4.63
C VAL A 336 -13.87 2.21 6.04
N SER A 337 -12.80 2.94 6.36
CA SER A 337 -12.18 2.88 7.69
C SER A 337 -13.13 3.36 8.80
N ILE A 338 -13.88 4.43 8.56
CA ILE A 338 -14.91 4.92 9.49
C ILE A 338 -16.00 3.87 9.64
N MET A 339 -16.49 3.30 8.54
CA MET A 339 -17.57 2.30 8.58
C MET A 339 -17.21 1.03 9.36
N VAL A 340 -15.99 0.52 9.18
CA VAL A 340 -15.52 -0.70 9.86
C VAL A 340 -15.23 -0.43 11.35
N GLY A 341 -15.33 0.83 11.79
CA GLY A 341 -15.06 1.22 13.16
C GLY A 341 -13.60 1.17 13.55
N ALA A 342 -12.73 1.22 12.54
CA ALA A 342 -11.31 1.39 12.70
C ALA A 342 -10.95 2.87 12.92
N ASP A 343 -11.80 3.64 13.61
CA ASP A 343 -11.70 5.10 13.70
C ASP A 343 -10.34 5.56 14.28
N ALA A 344 -9.77 4.76 15.20
CA ALA A 344 -8.44 4.99 15.79
C ALA A 344 -7.28 4.41 14.97
N ALA A 345 -7.58 3.53 14.01
CA ALA A 345 -6.63 2.85 13.14
C ALA A 345 -6.80 3.25 11.65
N ALA A 346 -7.48 4.37 11.35
CA ALA A 346 -7.68 4.80 9.97
C ALA A 346 -6.39 5.17 9.24
N ASP A 347 -5.36 5.53 10.03
CA ASP A 347 -3.97 5.70 9.60
C ASP A 347 -3.42 4.43 8.94
N ARG A 348 -3.82 3.24 9.42
CA ARG A 348 -3.46 1.96 8.81
C ARG A 348 -4.03 1.78 7.42
N TYR A 349 -5.30 2.18 7.24
CA TYR A 349 -6.03 2.01 5.97
C TYR A 349 -5.54 3.02 4.93
N LEU A 350 -5.47 4.30 5.30
CA LEU A 350 -4.96 5.36 4.44
C LEU A 350 -3.47 5.19 4.14
N GLY A 351 -2.70 4.69 5.12
CA GLY A 351 -1.28 4.38 4.97
C GLY A 351 -1.00 3.38 3.85
N LEU A 352 -1.96 2.53 3.45
CA LEU A 352 -1.83 1.64 2.30
C LEU A 352 -1.54 2.38 0.99
N LEU A 353 -2.03 3.62 0.86
CA LEU A 353 -1.82 4.46 -0.32
C LEU A 353 -0.43 5.13 -0.35
N THR A 354 0.41 4.96 0.67
CA THR A 354 1.72 5.61 0.77
C THR A 354 2.57 5.45 -0.51
N PRO A 355 2.73 4.25 -1.10
CA PRO A 355 3.49 4.12 -2.34
C PRO A 355 2.91 4.94 -3.50
N LEU A 356 1.58 5.01 -3.60
CA LEU A 356 0.90 5.78 -4.64
C LEU A 356 1.04 7.29 -4.43
N PHE A 357 0.95 7.77 -3.19
CA PHE A 357 1.18 9.17 -2.85
C PHE A 357 2.61 9.61 -3.19
N ILE A 358 3.62 8.78 -2.89
CA ILE A 358 5.02 9.08 -3.24
C ILE A 358 5.19 9.17 -4.74
N VAL A 359 4.74 8.16 -5.49
CA VAL A 359 4.87 8.15 -6.95
C VAL A 359 4.16 9.36 -7.56
N SER A 360 2.94 9.66 -7.12
CA SER A 360 2.19 10.83 -7.59
C SER A 360 2.84 12.16 -7.20
N LEU A 361 3.45 12.25 -6.02
CA LEU A 361 4.18 13.44 -5.59
C LEU A 361 5.31 13.76 -6.58
N PHE A 362 6.09 12.76 -6.98
CA PHE A 362 7.16 12.97 -7.95
C PHE A 362 6.64 13.27 -9.36
N ASP A 363 5.50 12.71 -9.79
CA ASP A 363 4.88 13.11 -11.06
C ASP A 363 4.48 14.59 -11.08
N LEU A 364 3.92 15.08 -9.97
CA LEU A 364 3.52 16.48 -9.80
C LEU A 364 4.74 17.41 -9.78
N LEU A 365 5.79 17.03 -9.04
CA LEU A 365 7.04 17.78 -8.97
C LEU A 365 7.79 17.81 -10.32
N ALA A 366 7.75 16.71 -11.07
CA ALA A 366 8.39 16.61 -12.38
C ALA A 366 7.63 17.35 -13.50
N GLY A 367 6.49 17.96 -13.21
CA GLY A 367 5.75 18.82 -14.15
C GLY A 367 5.25 18.08 -15.39
N LYS A 368 4.79 16.83 -15.29
CA LYS A 368 4.28 16.03 -16.42
C LYS A 368 3.16 16.71 -17.26
N GLY A 369 2.58 17.80 -16.80
CA GLY A 369 1.52 18.56 -17.51
C GLY A 369 1.90 19.93 -18.08
N GLN A 370 3.15 20.41 -17.98
CA GLN A 370 3.52 21.75 -18.46
C GLN A 370 4.18 21.80 -19.84
N SER A 371 4.53 20.66 -20.46
CA SER A 371 5.39 20.62 -21.65
C SER A 371 4.68 20.43 -23.01
N VAL A 372 3.37 20.69 -23.14
CA VAL A 372 2.67 20.61 -24.45
C VAL A 372 2.33 21.98 -25.04
N SER A 373 2.79 23.08 -24.44
CA SER A 373 2.50 24.44 -24.95
C SER A 373 3.54 25.02 -25.92
N ILE A 374 4.64 24.33 -26.25
CA ILE A 374 5.68 24.93 -27.11
C ILE A 374 6.23 23.91 -28.11
N ARG A 375 5.42 23.62 -29.14
CA ARG A 375 5.88 23.44 -30.52
C ARG A 375 4.63 23.54 -31.38
N SER A 376 4.32 24.77 -31.78
CA SER A 376 3.74 24.99 -33.09
C SER A 376 4.66 24.29 -34.08
N GLU A 377 4.21 23.15 -34.62
CA GLU A 377 4.71 22.67 -35.90
C GLU A 377 4.30 23.70 -36.94
N THR A 378 5.08 24.77 -37.02
CA THR A 378 5.26 25.48 -38.28
C THR A 378 5.90 24.48 -39.21
N ASN A 379 5.09 23.94 -40.12
CA ASN A 379 5.54 23.33 -41.37
C ASN A 379 6.77 24.08 -41.91
N PRO A 380 7.93 23.43 -42.07
CA PRO A 380 8.73 23.72 -43.24
C PRO A 380 8.05 23.03 -44.42
N MET A 381 7.82 23.84 -45.46
CA MET A 381 7.18 23.50 -46.73
C MET A 381 7.74 22.24 -47.40
#